data_AF-A0A9E2LBH0-F1
#
_entry.id   AF-A0A9E2LBH0-F1
#
_cell.length_a   1.000
_cell.length_b   1.000
_cell.length_c   1.000
_cell.angle_alpha   90.00
_cell.angle_beta   90.00
_cell.angle_gamma   90.00
#
_symmetry.space_group_name_H-M   'P 1'
#
loop_
_entity.id
_entity.type
_entity.pdbx_description
1 polymer ?
#
loop_
_entity_poly.entity_id
_entity_poly.type
_entity_poly.pdbx_seq_one_letter_code
_entity_poly.pdbx_strand_id
1 'polypeptide(L)' 'MSVSDAETAAALADGRLVILPTETVYGLAADAGNAVAVAAIFEAKGR' A
#
# COMPACT_ATOMS: atom_id res chain seq x y z
N MET A 1 -3.36 -17.02 -5.06
CA MET A 1 -1.97 -16.54 -5.06
C MET A 1 -1.72 -15.90 -3.72
N SER A 2 -1.04 -16.58 -2.79
CA SER A 2 -0.67 -16.01 -1.49
C SER A 2 0.65 -15.27 -1.67
N VAL A 3 0.65 -13.96 -1.46
CA VAL A 3 1.88 -13.16 -1.36
C VAL A 3 2.37 -13.24 0.09
N SER A 4 3.68 -13.34 0.28
CA SER A 4 4.31 -13.34 1.59
C SER A 4 4.42 -11.92 2.17
N ASP A 5 4.59 -11.83 3.48
CA ASP A 5 4.84 -10.55 4.17
C ASP A 5 6.12 -9.89 3.65
N ALA A 6 7.14 -10.69 3.32
CA ALA A 6 8.39 -10.20 2.75
C ALA A 6 8.19 -9.56 1.36
N GLU A 7 7.40 -10.19 0.49
CA GLU A 7 7.05 -9.62 -0.81
C GLU A 7 6.21 -8.34 -0.66
N THR A 8 5.32 -8.30 0.33
CA THR A 8 4.50 -7.11 0.64
C THR A 8 5.38 -5.96 1.14
N ALA A 9 6.33 -6.25 2.03
CA ALA A 9 7.29 -5.26 2.52
C ALA A 9 8.19 -4.73 1.41
N ALA A 10 8.66 -5.59 0.51
CA ALA A 10 9.43 -5.19 -0.66
C ALA A 10 8.60 -4.28 -1.59
N ALA A 11 7.33 -4.63 -1.82
CA ALA A 11 6.44 -3.79 -2.61
C ALA A 11 6.24 -2.39 -1.99
N LEU A 12 6.03 -2.31 -0.68
CA LEU A 12 5.93 -1.03 0.03
C LEU A 12 7.23 -0.21 -0.08
N ALA A 13 8.39 -0.85 0.10
CA ALA A 13 9.69 -0.20 -0.04
C ALA A 13 9.96 0.31 -1.47
N ASP A 14 9.46 -0.40 -2.48
CA ASP A 14 9.49 0.03 -3.89
C ASP A 14 8.49 1.15 -4.21
N GLY A 15 7.73 1.64 -3.22
CA GLY A 15 6.70 2.66 -3.39
C GLY A 15 5.42 2.15 -4.05
N ARG A 16 5.21 0.84 -4.11
CA ARG A 16 3.97 0.24 -4.62
C ARG A 16 2.87 0.28 -3.57
N LEU A 17 1.63 0.29 -4.05
CA LEU A 17 0.44 0.25 -3.20
C LEU A 17 0.06 -1.20 -2.90
N VAL A 18 -0.36 -1.46 -1.66
CA VAL A 18 -0.79 -2.80 -1.21
C VAL A 18 -2.18 -2.74 -0.61
N ILE A 19 -2.94 -3.82 -0.76
CA ILE A 19 -4.20 -4.00 -0.05
C ILE A 19 -3.91 -4.58 1.33
N LEU A 20 -4.35 -3.88 2.37
CA LEU A 20 -4.16 -4.27 3.76
C LEU A 20 -5.52 -4.67 4.37
N PRO A 21 -5.73 -5.94 4.74
CA PRO A 21 -6.94 -6.34 5.46
C PRO A 21 -6.95 -5.74 6.87
N THR A 22 -8.12 -5.29 7.33
CA THR A 22 -8.36 -4.91 8.73
C THR A 22 -9.65 -5.58 9.23
N GLU A 23 -9.95 -5.45 10.53
CA GLU A 23 -11.19 -5.98 11.12
C GLU A 23 -12.45 -5.43 10.41
N THR A 24 -12.44 -4.16 10.02
CA THR A 24 -13.62 -3.49 9.47
C THR A 24 -13.67 -3.53 7.95
N VAL A 25 -12.58 -3.14 7.29
CA VAL A 25 -12.51 -2.98 5.82
C VAL A 25 -11.11 -3.25 5.28
N TYR A 26 -11.00 -3.39 3.97
CA TYR A 26 -9.71 -3.35 3.31
C TYR A 26 -9.22 -1.90 3.17
N GLY A 27 -7.96 -1.66 3.55
CA GLY A 27 -7.25 -0.42 3.32
C GLY A 27 -6.35 -0.51 2.08
N LEU A 28 -6.12 0.64 1.44
CA LEU A 28 -5.03 0.82 0.48
C LEU A 28 -3.86 1.47 1.22
N ALA A 29 -2.73 0.78 1.31
CA ALA A 29 -1.55 1.18 2.06
C ALA A 29 -0.36 1.48 1.14
N ALA A 30 0.51 2.36 1.63
CA ALA A 30 1.79 2.75 1.03
C ALA A 30 2.78 3.04 2.15
N ASP A 31 4.07 3.15 1.83
CA ASP A 31 5.07 3.63 2.78
C ASP A 31 4.80 5.10 3.16
N ALA A 32 4.54 5.35 4.44
CA ALA A 32 4.26 6.69 4.97
C ALA A 32 5.48 7.63 4.94
N GLY A 33 6.70 7.09 4.86
CA GLY A 33 7.94 7.87 4.69
C GLY A 33 8.19 8.30 3.25
N ASN A 34 7.44 7.75 2.28
CA ASN A 34 7.59 8.03 0.86
C ASN A 34 6.44 8.93 0.36
N ALA A 35 6.71 10.23 0.23
CA ALA A 35 5.72 11.21 -0.20
C ALA A 35 5.08 10.90 -1.57
N VAL A 36 5.83 10.29 -2.49
CA VAL A 36 5.32 9.89 -3.82
C VAL A 36 4.34 8.73 -3.69
N ALA A 37 4.66 7.73 -2.87
CA ALA A 37 3.77 6.59 -2.62
C ALA A 37 2.49 7.02 -1.89
N VAL A 38 2.59 7.98 -0.97
CA VAL A 38 1.42 8.61 -0.32
C VAL A 38 0.56 9.34 -1.35
N ALA A 39 1.14 10.15 -2.24
CA ALA A 39 0.39 10.83 -3.30
C ALA A 39 -0.34 9.83 -4.20
N ALA A 40 0.28 8.70 -4.53
CA ALA A 40 -0.34 7.62 -5.30
C ALA A 40 -1.59 7.02 -4.63
N ILE A 41 -1.69 7.02 -3.28
CA ILE A 41 -2.93 6.63 -2.58
C ILE A 41 -4.07 7.59 -2.92
N PHE A 42 -3.80 8.90 -2.93
CA PHE A 42 -4.79 9.94 -3.19
C PHE A 42 -5.26 9.85 -4.65
N GLU A 43 -4.31 9.78 -5.59
CA GLU A 43 -4.59 9.59 -7.02
C GLU A 43 -5.44 8.34 -7.28
N ALA A 44 -5.06 7.19 -6.69
CA ALA A 44 -5.80 5.94 -6.84
C ALA A 44 -7.23 6.01 -6.25
N LYS A 45 -7.46 6.87 -5.26
CA LYS A 45 -8.79 7.12 -4.68
C LYS A 45 -9.57 8.20 -5.41
N GLY A 46 -8.98 8.85 -6.42
CA GLY A 46 -9.57 10.01 -7.10
C GLY A 46 -9.77 11.19 -6.15
N ARG A 47 -8.82 11.40 -5.23
CA ARG A 47 -8.85 12.43 -4.18
C ARG A 47 -7.64 13.33 -4.25
#